data_AF-A0A482TQL4-F1
#
_entry.id   AF-A0A482TQL4-F1
#
_cell.length_a   1.000
_cell.length_b   1.000
_cell.length_c   1.000
_cell.angle_alpha   90.00
_cell.angle_beta   90.00
_cell.angle_gamma   90.00
#
_symmetry.space_group_name_H-M   'P 1'
#
loop_
_entity.id
_entity.type
_entity.pdbx_description
1 polymer ?
#
loop_
_entity_poly.entity_id
_entity_poly.type
_entity_poly.pdbx_seq_one_letter_code
_entity_poly.pdbx_strand_id
1 'polypeptide(L)'
;MTLRTDGRGVSLPSLDSTFSDDEVTMVLTRCGLLVDRAETLARLYAHHRDWTVVEEKWIEERFDERSTRGSSKGIYRALSSRFKTAGSELPSIVQLPSVLDRCETVGDKAQVLYFYLLEDDPLVRYTVHRYVDRLQESGVGGLGFEQETIERLLSEFHYEDGSEFDYAESTTRRWGEGLRSVLRDIGVLDTQQTLQGQIPNLGSTPLLVASGYSWEIHGDDWLSQPTGWLYLFQPDQYWDALAERVSDDPNWEASGIHGELRLQPVDDTYGWAEPWEGEV
;
A
#
# COMPACT_ATOMS: atom_id res chain seq x y z
N MET A 1 3.36 23.62 17.80
CA MET A 1 2.17 22.75 17.92
C MET A 1 2.70 21.34 18.12
N THR A 2 2.02 20.51 18.91
CA THR A 2 2.47 19.14 19.23
C THR A 2 1.40 18.17 18.80
N LEU A 3 1.78 17.05 18.19
CA LEU A 3 0.85 15.95 17.95
C LEU A 3 0.34 15.43 19.30
N ARG A 4 -0.98 15.31 19.43
CA ARG A 4 -1.59 14.73 20.63
C ARG A 4 -1.74 13.24 20.39
N THR A 5 -0.82 12.45 20.93
CA THR A 5 -1.09 11.03 21.17
C THR A 5 -1.95 10.96 22.43
N ASP A 6 -3.10 10.30 22.37
CA ASP A 6 -4.07 10.20 23.47
C ASP A 6 -3.59 9.30 24.64
N GLY A 7 -2.32 8.92 24.63
CA GLY A 7 -1.70 8.05 25.63
C GLY A 7 -2.19 6.60 25.57
N ARG A 8 -3.11 6.28 24.66
CA ARG A 8 -3.34 4.91 24.20
C ARG A 8 -2.31 4.69 23.10
N GLY A 9 -1.54 3.60 23.19
CA GLY A 9 -0.69 3.22 22.06
C GLY A 9 -1.56 3.15 20.82
N VAL A 10 -1.13 3.78 19.72
CA VAL A 10 -1.85 3.72 18.45
C VAL A 10 -1.69 2.29 17.93
N SER A 11 -2.66 1.45 18.26
CA SER A 11 -2.78 0.09 17.75
C SER A 11 -3.89 0.09 16.73
N LEU A 12 -3.59 -0.50 15.57
CA LEU A 12 -4.60 -0.64 14.54
C LEU A 12 -5.62 -1.71 14.99
N PRO A 13 -6.92 -1.55 14.70
CA PRO A 13 -7.94 -2.53 15.11
C PRO A 13 -7.67 -3.88 14.47
N SER A 14 -7.80 -4.99 15.22
CA SER A 14 -7.56 -6.33 14.67
C SER A 14 -8.37 -6.57 13.39
N LEU A 15 -7.70 -7.15 12.38
CA LEU A 15 -8.32 -7.63 11.13
C LEU A 15 -8.55 -9.16 11.15
N ASP A 16 -8.41 -9.79 12.31
CA ASP A 16 -8.74 -11.22 12.44
C ASP A 16 -10.26 -11.43 12.34
N SER A 17 -10.68 -12.49 11.64
CA SER A 17 -12.09 -12.80 11.37
C SER A 17 -12.87 -11.69 10.63
N THR A 18 -12.21 -10.83 9.85
CA THR A 18 -12.88 -9.76 9.08
C THR A 18 -13.08 -10.08 7.60
N PHE A 19 -12.43 -11.11 7.06
CA PHE A 19 -12.42 -11.42 5.63
C PHE A 19 -12.98 -12.81 5.37
N SER A 20 -13.76 -12.96 4.31
CA SER A 20 -14.27 -14.25 3.88
C SER A 20 -13.21 -15.03 3.08
N ASP A 21 -13.41 -16.35 2.93
CA ASP A 21 -12.50 -17.22 2.19
C ASP A 21 -12.39 -16.81 0.70
N ASP A 22 -13.47 -16.32 0.09
CA ASP A 22 -13.50 -15.91 -1.31
C ASP A 22 -12.77 -14.59 -1.60
N GLU A 23 -12.55 -13.77 -0.59
CA GLU A 23 -11.76 -12.53 -0.69
C GLU A 23 -10.25 -12.79 -0.60
N VAL A 24 -9.83 -13.86 0.09
CA VAL A 24 -8.41 -14.17 0.29
C VAL A 24 -7.82 -14.84 -0.95
N THR A 25 -6.73 -14.26 -1.46
CA THR A 25 -6.04 -14.81 -2.63
C THR A 25 -4.57 -15.10 -2.36
N MET A 26 -4.00 -16.02 -3.14
CA MET A 26 -2.56 -16.31 -3.14
C MET A 26 -1.85 -15.68 -4.34
N VAL A 27 -2.35 -14.54 -4.86
CA VAL A 27 -1.81 -13.88 -6.06
C VAL A 27 -0.35 -13.48 -5.88
N LEU A 28 0.03 -13.10 -4.66
CA LEU A 28 1.40 -12.68 -4.33
C LEU A 28 2.46 -13.78 -4.57
N THR A 29 2.06 -15.05 -4.61
CA THR A 29 2.96 -16.17 -4.99
C THR A 29 3.50 -16.04 -6.42
N ARG A 30 2.88 -15.19 -7.25
CA ARG A 30 3.21 -15.03 -8.68
C ARG A 30 3.36 -13.58 -9.12
N CYS A 31 2.73 -12.63 -8.44
CA CYS A 31 2.68 -11.24 -8.84
C CYS A 31 2.93 -10.29 -7.66
N GLY A 32 4.15 -9.74 -7.57
CA GLY A 32 4.49 -8.65 -6.64
C GLY A 32 3.92 -7.30 -7.11
N LEU A 33 4.59 -6.18 -6.80
CA LEU A 33 4.12 -4.84 -7.22
C LEU A 33 4.26 -4.63 -8.73
N LEU A 34 5.36 -5.11 -9.33
CA LEU A 34 5.68 -4.94 -10.76
C LEU A 34 5.53 -3.48 -11.21
N VAL A 35 6.23 -2.56 -10.53
CA VAL A 35 6.07 -1.10 -10.64
C VAL A 35 5.90 -0.61 -12.08
N ASP A 36 6.85 -0.91 -12.97
CA ASP A 36 6.80 -0.43 -14.37
C ASP A 36 5.56 -0.94 -15.12
N ARG A 37 5.13 -2.18 -14.84
CA ARG A 37 3.97 -2.81 -15.48
C ARG A 37 2.66 -2.27 -14.92
N ALA A 38 2.62 -2.02 -13.62
CA ALA A 38 1.49 -1.37 -12.95
C ALA A 38 1.29 0.06 -13.46
N GLU A 39 2.38 0.82 -13.61
CA GLU A 39 2.36 2.16 -14.20
C GLU A 39 1.88 2.15 -15.66
N THR A 40 2.40 1.23 -16.47
CA THR A 40 1.96 1.05 -17.86
C THR A 40 0.47 0.73 -17.94
N LEU A 41 -0.01 -0.16 -17.09
CA LEU A 41 -1.43 -0.51 -17.04
C LEU A 41 -2.31 0.67 -16.61
N ALA A 42 -1.85 1.47 -15.65
CA ALA A 42 -2.54 2.69 -15.24
C ALA A 42 -2.62 3.72 -16.39
N ARG A 43 -1.54 3.90 -17.16
CA ARG A 43 -1.54 4.77 -18.36
C ARG A 43 -2.47 4.26 -19.45
N LEU A 44 -2.47 2.94 -19.72
CA LEU A 44 -3.38 2.33 -20.68
C LEU A 44 -4.84 2.59 -20.30
N TYR A 45 -5.20 2.37 -19.04
CA TYR A 45 -6.54 2.68 -18.58
C TYR A 45 -6.82 4.17 -18.61
N ALA A 46 -5.83 5.01 -18.26
CA ALA A 46 -6.04 6.43 -18.29
C ALA A 46 -6.31 6.96 -19.71
N HIS A 47 -5.67 6.36 -20.72
CA HIS A 47 -5.91 6.69 -22.12
C HIS A 47 -7.27 6.18 -22.62
N HIS A 48 -7.60 4.91 -22.35
CA HIS A 48 -8.76 4.26 -22.98
C HIS A 48 -10.05 4.33 -22.18
N ARG A 49 -9.97 4.51 -20.86
CA ARG A 49 -11.10 4.52 -19.91
C ARG A 49 -12.03 3.30 -20.01
N ASP A 50 -11.56 2.19 -20.60
CA ASP A 50 -12.33 0.95 -20.80
C ASP A 50 -11.43 -0.26 -20.54
N TRP A 51 -11.75 -1.04 -19.51
CA TRP A 51 -10.99 -2.23 -19.13
C TRP A 51 -10.98 -3.31 -20.20
N THR A 52 -12.01 -3.39 -21.04
CA THR A 52 -12.10 -4.35 -22.16
C THR A 52 -11.05 -4.02 -23.20
N VAL A 53 -10.97 -2.74 -23.59
CA VAL A 53 -9.98 -2.24 -24.56
C VAL A 53 -8.56 -2.37 -23.99
N VAL A 54 -8.39 -2.08 -22.70
CA VAL A 54 -7.10 -2.24 -22.01
C VAL A 54 -6.66 -3.70 -21.96
N GLU A 55 -7.56 -4.66 -21.68
CA GLU A 55 -7.23 -6.09 -21.68
C GLU A 55 -6.77 -6.55 -23.06
N GLU A 56 -7.47 -6.14 -24.12
CA GLU A 56 -7.13 -6.47 -25.50
C GLU A 56 -5.73 -5.96 -25.84
N LYS A 57 -5.48 -4.65 -25.65
CA LYS A 57 -4.19 -4.02 -25.91
C LYS A 57 -3.05 -4.61 -25.10
N TRP A 58 -3.27 -4.84 -23.80
CA TRP A 58 -2.28 -5.47 -22.92
C TRP A 58 -1.77 -6.79 -23.50
N ILE A 59 -2.70 -7.63 -23.93
CA ILE A 59 -2.40 -8.99 -24.38
C ILE A 59 -1.84 -9.01 -25.80
N GLU A 60 -2.38 -8.18 -26.70
CA GLU A 60 -1.99 -8.16 -28.12
C GLU A 60 -0.65 -7.48 -28.34
N GLU A 61 -0.45 -6.33 -27.72
CA GLU A 61 0.80 -5.55 -27.83
C GLU A 61 1.88 -6.07 -26.88
N ARG A 62 1.53 -6.99 -25.97
CA ARG A 62 2.44 -7.63 -24.99
C ARG A 62 3.17 -6.62 -24.13
N PHE A 63 2.44 -5.68 -23.55
CA PHE A 63 2.97 -4.64 -22.66
C PHE A 63 3.72 -5.19 -21.42
N ASP A 64 3.52 -6.47 -21.08
CA ASP A 64 4.22 -7.15 -19.99
C ASP A 64 5.43 -7.99 -20.43
N GLU A 65 5.73 -7.99 -21.73
CA GLU A 65 6.85 -8.70 -22.37
C GLU A 65 6.87 -10.22 -22.12
N ARG A 66 5.75 -10.81 -21.70
CA ARG A 66 5.68 -12.25 -21.44
C ARG A 66 5.62 -13.05 -22.74
N SER A 67 6.24 -14.23 -22.69
CA SER A 67 6.32 -15.16 -23.83
C SER A 67 5.00 -15.85 -24.16
N THR A 68 4.04 -15.90 -23.21
CA THR A 68 2.75 -16.58 -23.40
C THR A 68 1.57 -15.70 -23.04
N ARG A 69 0.48 -15.83 -23.83
CA ARG A 69 -0.80 -15.16 -23.59
C ARG A 69 -1.37 -15.49 -22.20
N GLY A 70 -1.19 -16.73 -21.73
CA GLY A 70 -1.66 -17.15 -20.41
C GLY A 70 -0.95 -16.43 -19.27
N SER A 71 0.37 -16.29 -19.32
CA SER A 71 1.15 -15.53 -18.34
C SER A 71 0.77 -14.06 -18.34
N SER A 72 0.59 -13.48 -19.54
CA SER A 72 0.22 -12.08 -19.69
C SER A 72 -1.15 -11.77 -19.12
N LYS A 73 -2.12 -12.64 -19.38
CA LYS A 73 -3.44 -12.57 -18.77
C LYS A 73 -3.40 -12.69 -17.23
N GLY A 74 -2.48 -13.48 -16.70
CA GLY A 74 -2.30 -13.63 -15.26
C GLY A 74 -1.85 -12.33 -14.58
N ILE A 75 -0.84 -11.66 -15.14
CA ILE A 75 -0.36 -10.37 -14.63
C ILE A 75 -1.43 -9.28 -14.80
N TYR A 76 -2.07 -9.20 -15.96
CA TYR A 76 -3.16 -8.25 -16.20
C TYR A 76 -4.25 -8.39 -15.14
N ARG A 77 -4.72 -9.61 -14.87
CA ARG A 77 -5.78 -9.85 -13.86
C ARG A 77 -5.35 -9.40 -12.48
N ALA A 78 -4.14 -9.75 -12.05
CA ALA A 78 -3.61 -9.36 -10.76
C ALA A 78 -3.50 -7.83 -10.62
N LEU A 79 -2.91 -7.15 -11.61
CA LEU A 79 -2.71 -5.69 -11.54
C LEU A 79 -4.02 -4.92 -11.74
N SER A 80 -4.89 -5.35 -12.67
CA SER A 80 -6.16 -4.67 -12.89
C SER A 80 -7.15 -4.85 -11.74
N SER A 81 -7.07 -5.97 -10.99
CA SER A 81 -7.86 -6.15 -9.75
C SER A 81 -7.55 -5.02 -8.78
N ARG A 82 -6.26 -4.81 -8.48
CA ARG A 82 -5.79 -3.74 -7.57
C ARG A 82 -6.36 -2.37 -7.88
N PHE A 83 -6.43 -2.02 -9.16
CA PHE A 83 -6.95 -0.73 -9.58
C PHE A 83 -8.48 -0.67 -9.68
N LYS A 84 -9.17 -1.82 -9.76
CA LYS A 84 -10.63 -1.91 -9.77
C LYS A 84 -11.23 -1.94 -8.36
N THR A 85 -10.48 -2.50 -7.41
CA THR A 85 -10.90 -2.65 -6.01
C THR A 85 -10.64 -1.38 -5.20
N ALA A 86 -9.65 -0.58 -5.58
CA ALA A 86 -9.31 0.66 -4.88
C ALA A 86 -10.52 1.62 -4.78
N GLY A 87 -10.85 1.98 -3.53
CA GLY A 87 -11.90 2.94 -3.20
C GLY A 87 -11.45 4.40 -3.31
N SER A 88 -12.23 5.31 -2.72
CA SER A 88 -11.93 6.74 -2.71
C SER A 88 -10.75 7.10 -1.80
N GLU A 89 -10.32 6.18 -0.95
CA GLU A 89 -9.17 6.30 -0.06
C GLU A 89 -7.84 6.40 -0.82
N LEU A 90 -7.83 6.17 -2.13
CA LEU A 90 -6.64 6.26 -2.98
C LEU A 90 -6.88 7.16 -4.18
N PRO A 91 -5.80 7.70 -4.79
CA PRO A 91 -5.93 8.41 -6.05
C PRO A 91 -6.67 7.53 -7.06
N SER A 92 -7.60 8.13 -7.80
CA SER A 92 -8.29 7.37 -8.84
C SER A 92 -7.28 6.88 -9.88
N ILE A 93 -7.55 5.73 -10.52
CA ILE A 93 -6.65 5.18 -11.56
C ILE A 93 -6.39 6.18 -12.70
N VAL A 94 -7.33 7.11 -12.92
CA VAL A 94 -7.20 8.16 -13.93
C VAL A 94 -6.17 9.22 -13.56
N GLN A 95 -5.93 9.45 -12.27
CA GLN A 95 -4.92 10.36 -11.72
C GLN A 95 -3.60 9.65 -11.40
N LEU A 96 -3.63 8.33 -11.19
CA LEU A 96 -2.47 7.54 -10.76
C LEU A 96 -1.22 7.76 -11.64
N PRO A 97 -1.28 7.83 -12.99
CA PRO A 97 -0.07 8.12 -13.77
C PRO A 97 0.57 9.46 -13.40
N SER A 98 -0.23 10.51 -13.21
CA SER A 98 0.26 11.84 -12.79
C SER A 98 0.86 11.81 -11.39
N VAL A 99 0.29 11.00 -10.48
CA VAL A 99 0.89 10.75 -9.15
C VAL A 99 2.26 10.07 -9.31
N LEU A 100 2.34 9.01 -10.11
CA LEU A 100 3.60 8.27 -10.32
C LEU A 100 4.64 9.12 -11.06
N ASP A 101 4.25 10.03 -11.95
CA ASP A 101 5.14 10.98 -12.63
C ASP A 101 5.78 12.00 -11.67
N ARG A 102 5.13 12.27 -10.52
CA ARG A 102 5.68 13.11 -9.44
C ARG A 102 6.60 12.35 -8.48
N CYS A 103 6.73 11.03 -8.60
CA CYS A 103 7.66 10.26 -7.77
C CYS A 103 9.11 10.46 -8.24
N GLU A 104 10.04 10.68 -7.30
CA GLU A 104 11.46 10.92 -7.62
C GLU A 104 12.20 9.60 -7.88
N THR A 105 11.76 8.52 -7.24
CA THR A 105 12.40 7.21 -7.32
C THR A 105 11.41 6.10 -7.65
N VAL A 106 11.93 4.95 -8.11
CA VAL A 106 11.14 3.72 -8.28
C VAL A 106 10.57 3.26 -6.92
N GLY A 107 11.29 3.48 -5.83
CA GLY A 107 10.83 3.19 -4.48
C GLY A 107 9.60 4.01 -4.09
N ASP A 108 9.57 5.30 -4.43
CA ASP A 108 8.40 6.15 -4.21
C ASP A 108 7.18 5.63 -4.99
N LYS A 109 7.37 5.23 -6.26
CA LYS A 109 6.31 4.60 -7.07
C LYS A 109 5.83 3.30 -6.43
N ALA A 110 6.75 2.47 -5.93
CA ALA A 110 6.40 1.23 -5.23
C ALA A 110 5.59 1.51 -3.97
N GLN A 111 5.96 2.50 -3.16
CA GLN A 111 5.24 2.90 -1.95
C GLN A 111 3.82 3.38 -2.26
N VAL A 112 3.61 4.10 -3.36
CA VAL A 112 2.26 4.47 -3.84
C VAL A 112 1.47 3.23 -4.26
N LEU A 113 2.03 2.39 -5.13
CA LEU A 113 1.37 1.19 -5.65
C LEU A 113 1.08 0.14 -4.58
N TYR A 114 1.86 0.14 -3.50
CA TYR A 114 1.68 -0.74 -2.37
C TYR A 114 0.33 -0.57 -1.68
N PHE A 115 -0.20 0.65 -1.61
CA PHE A 115 -1.55 0.86 -1.07
C PHE A 115 -2.63 0.17 -1.90
N TYR A 116 -2.52 0.19 -3.24
CA TYR A 116 -3.45 -0.54 -4.10
C TYR A 116 -3.35 -2.05 -3.90
N LEU A 117 -2.19 -2.58 -3.49
CA LEU A 117 -2.08 -3.98 -3.09
C LEU A 117 -2.76 -4.22 -1.73
N LEU A 118 -2.62 -3.32 -0.77
CA LEU A 118 -3.25 -3.45 0.55
C LEU A 118 -4.78 -3.43 0.47
N GLU A 119 -5.36 -2.63 -0.42
CA GLU A 119 -6.82 -2.61 -0.61
C GLU A 119 -7.35 -3.82 -1.40
N ASP A 120 -6.52 -4.48 -2.20
CA ASP A 120 -6.95 -5.60 -3.06
C ASP A 120 -6.67 -6.98 -2.46
N ASP A 121 -5.69 -7.09 -1.57
CA ASP A 121 -5.26 -8.38 -0.99
C ASP A 121 -5.41 -8.37 0.54
N PRO A 122 -6.54 -8.89 1.06
CA PRO A 122 -6.83 -8.94 2.49
C PRO A 122 -5.76 -9.64 3.33
N LEU A 123 -5.13 -10.68 2.77
CA LEU A 123 -4.10 -11.44 3.49
C LEU A 123 -2.81 -10.62 3.62
N VAL A 124 -2.46 -9.85 2.58
CA VAL A 124 -1.36 -8.89 2.67
C VAL A 124 -1.70 -7.81 3.70
N ARG A 125 -2.90 -7.23 3.64
CA ARG A 125 -3.35 -6.21 4.58
C ARG A 125 -3.27 -6.69 6.03
N TYR A 126 -3.85 -7.85 6.33
CA TYR A 126 -3.77 -8.50 7.64
C TYR A 126 -2.31 -8.68 8.09
N THR A 127 -1.47 -9.26 7.23
CA THR A 127 -0.07 -9.56 7.61
C THR A 127 0.71 -8.28 7.91
N VAL A 128 0.55 -7.25 7.08
CA VAL A 128 1.19 -5.94 7.26
C VAL A 128 0.71 -5.29 8.54
N HIS A 129 -0.59 -5.35 8.81
CA HIS A 129 -1.19 -4.83 10.04
C HIS A 129 -0.56 -5.45 11.29
N ARG A 130 -0.37 -6.77 11.30
CA ARG A 130 0.33 -7.46 12.39
C ARG A 130 1.80 -7.04 12.51
N TYR A 131 2.48 -6.76 11.40
CA TYR A 131 3.85 -6.23 11.45
C TYR A 131 3.93 -4.80 11.95
N VAL A 132 2.92 -3.97 11.64
CA VAL A 132 2.79 -2.62 12.18
C VAL A 132 2.60 -2.67 13.69
N ASP A 133 1.71 -3.52 14.21
CA ASP A 133 1.54 -3.67 15.66
C ASP A 133 2.86 -4.08 16.33
N ARG A 134 3.58 -5.05 15.75
CA ARG A 134 4.90 -5.46 16.24
C ARG A 134 5.93 -4.34 16.19
N LEU A 135 5.88 -3.47 15.18
CA LEU A 135 6.75 -2.29 15.06
C LEU A 135 6.45 -1.28 16.18
N GLN A 136 5.17 -1.04 16.50
CA GLN A 136 4.79 -0.16 17.60
C GLN A 136 5.22 -0.72 18.96
N GLU A 137 5.10 -2.03 19.16
CA GLU A 137 5.45 -2.69 20.42
C GLU A 137 6.97 -2.82 20.65
N SER A 138 7.72 -3.17 19.60
CA SER A 138 9.12 -3.61 19.71
C SER A 138 10.09 -2.78 18.87
N GLY A 139 9.63 -1.69 18.27
CA GLY A 139 10.40 -0.90 17.31
C GLY A 139 10.83 -1.73 16.10
N VAL A 140 11.93 -1.33 15.46
CA VAL A 140 12.49 -2.03 14.30
C VAL A 140 12.81 -3.50 14.60
N GLY A 141 13.06 -3.86 15.86
CA GLY A 141 13.25 -5.26 16.29
C GLY A 141 12.02 -6.14 16.04
N GLY A 142 10.82 -5.57 15.95
CA GLY A 142 9.58 -6.28 15.63
C GLY A 142 9.46 -6.71 14.16
N LEU A 143 10.26 -6.13 13.26
CA LEU A 143 10.22 -6.34 11.81
C LEU A 143 11.07 -7.53 11.35
N GLY A 144 10.78 -8.72 11.87
CA GLY A 144 11.41 -9.97 11.44
C GLY A 144 10.61 -10.66 10.33
N PHE A 145 11.17 -10.78 9.13
CA PHE A 145 10.52 -11.39 7.96
C PHE A 145 11.01 -12.81 7.65
N GLU A 146 11.51 -13.52 8.66
CA GLU A 146 11.85 -14.94 8.56
C GLU A 146 10.63 -15.79 8.21
N GLN A 147 10.85 -16.93 7.57
CA GLN A 147 9.76 -17.78 7.08
C GLN A 147 8.88 -18.29 8.21
N GLU A 148 9.49 -18.72 9.31
CA GLU A 148 8.81 -19.16 10.52
C GLU A 148 7.96 -18.03 11.14
N THR A 149 8.44 -16.78 11.09
CA THR A 149 7.66 -15.64 11.60
C THR A 149 6.43 -15.37 10.75
N ILE A 150 6.55 -15.41 9.42
CA ILE A 150 5.40 -15.25 8.52
C ILE A 150 4.41 -16.40 8.70
N GLU A 151 4.88 -17.65 8.76
CA GLU A 151 4.03 -18.84 8.96
C GLU A 151 3.25 -18.74 10.28
N ARG A 152 3.90 -18.31 11.36
CA ARG A 152 3.22 -18.08 12.64
C ARG A 152 2.14 -17.00 12.53
N LEU A 153 2.42 -15.87 11.89
CA LEU A 153 1.42 -14.81 11.71
C LEU A 153 0.20 -15.30 10.91
N LEU A 154 0.44 -16.07 9.86
CA LEU A 154 -0.62 -16.64 9.02
C LEU A 154 -1.39 -17.75 9.75
N SER A 155 -0.76 -18.52 10.65
CA SER A 155 -1.45 -19.51 11.47
C SER A 155 -2.40 -18.91 12.51
N GLU A 156 -2.26 -17.60 12.80
CA GLU A 156 -3.16 -16.86 13.68
C GLU A 156 -4.32 -16.21 12.92
N PHE A 157 -4.35 -16.31 11.59
CA PHE A 157 -5.41 -15.75 10.76
C PHE A 157 -6.64 -16.67 10.72
N HIS A 158 -7.79 -16.11 11.05
CA HIS A 158 -9.09 -16.75 10.87
C HIS A 158 -9.93 -15.99 9.86
N TYR A 159 -10.68 -16.74 9.05
CA TYR A 159 -11.72 -16.21 8.19
C TYR A 159 -12.93 -15.75 9.01
N GLU A 160 -13.84 -15.00 8.40
CA GLU A 160 -15.07 -14.50 9.04
C GLU A 160 -15.93 -15.62 9.67
N ASP A 161 -15.93 -16.81 9.07
CA ASP A 161 -16.66 -17.98 9.58
C ASP A 161 -15.95 -18.72 10.72
N GLY A 162 -14.77 -18.22 11.14
CA GLY A 162 -13.92 -18.78 12.17
C GLY A 162 -13.06 -19.97 11.72
N SER A 163 -13.09 -20.34 10.44
CA SER A 163 -12.15 -21.33 9.90
C SER A 163 -10.73 -20.78 9.85
N GLU A 164 -9.74 -21.67 9.92
CA GLU A 164 -8.33 -21.32 9.97
C GLU A 164 -7.71 -21.26 8.56
N PHE A 165 -6.63 -20.49 8.42
CA PHE A 165 -5.80 -20.51 7.23
C PHE A 165 -5.23 -21.92 6.94
N ASP A 166 -5.60 -22.53 5.81
CA ASP A 166 -5.33 -23.95 5.52
C ASP A 166 -4.52 -24.23 4.24
N TYR A 167 -3.83 -23.22 3.70
CA TYR A 167 -3.00 -23.39 2.51
C TYR A 167 -1.78 -24.29 2.76
N ALA A 168 -1.43 -25.10 1.75
CA ALA A 168 -0.25 -25.96 1.80
C ALA A 168 1.05 -25.17 2.07
N GLU A 169 1.94 -25.73 2.90
CA GLU A 169 3.21 -25.12 3.32
C GLU A 169 4.05 -24.57 2.14
N SER A 170 4.10 -25.28 1.02
CA SER A 170 4.83 -24.84 -0.17
C SER A 170 4.24 -23.57 -0.82
N THR A 171 2.92 -23.38 -0.72
CA THR A 171 2.22 -22.20 -1.22
C THR A 171 2.45 -21.03 -0.26
N THR A 172 2.36 -21.27 1.05
CA THR A 172 2.66 -20.30 2.10
C THR A 172 4.08 -19.79 2.01
N ARG A 173 5.05 -20.67 1.74
CA ARG A 173 6.46 -20.28 1.51
C ARG A 173 6.64 -19.34 0.33
N ARG A 174 6.05 -19.68 -0.82
CA ARG A 174 6.10 -18.81 -2.02
C ARG A 174 5.39 -17.48 -1.78
N TRP A 175 4.32 -17.49 -1.00
CA TRP A 175 3.63 -16.25 -0.64
C TRP A 175 4.52 -15.36 0.24
N GLY A 176 5.19 -15.94 1.24
CA GLY A 176 6.16 -15.22 2.07
C GLY A 176 7.35 -14.68 1.27
N GLU A 177 7.82 -15.39 0.24
CA GLU A 177 8.80 -14.87 -0.72
C GLU A 177 8.26 -13.65 -1.49
N GLY A 178 7.02 -13.72 -1.95
CA GLY A 178 6.31 -12.62 -2.60
C GLY A 178 6.17 -11.40 -1.69
N LEU A 179 5.77 -11.59 -0.43
CA LEU A 179 5.69 -10.54 0.57
C LEU A 179 7.04 -9.85 0.77
N ARG A 180 8.12 -10.62 0.95
CA ARG A 180 9.47 -10.05 1.06
C ARG A 180 9.88 -9.28 -0.19
N SER A 181 9.43 -9.71 -1.38
CA SER A 181 9.70 -8.95 -2.61
C SER A 181 9.06 -7.56 -2.54
N VAL A 182 7.79 -7.49 -2.15
CA VAL A 182 7.07 -6.20 -1.98
C VAL A 182 7.75 -5.33 -0.93
N LEU A 183 8.13 -5.91 0.21
CA LEU A 183 8.81 -5.18 1.29
C LEU A 183 10.17 -4.63 0.86
N ARG A 184 10.85 -5.26 -0.09
CA ARG A 184 12.07 -4.71 -0.71
C ARG A 184 11.75 -3.56 -1.64
N ASP A 185 10.72 -3.72 -2.48
CA ASP A 185 10.31 -2.68 -3.43
C ASP A 185 9.97 -1.37 -2.69
N ILE A 186 9.36 -1.43 -1.51
CA ILE A 186 9.02 -0.25 -0.69
C ILE A 186 10.13 0.22 0.27
N GLY A 187 11.27 -0.48 0.34
CA GLY A 187 12.44 -0.09 1.14
C GLY A 187 12.47 -0.60 2.59
N VAL A 188 11.53 -1.44 3.01
CA VAL A 188 11.53 -2.08 4.34
C VAL A 188 12.63 -3.13 4.45
N LEU A 189 12.95 -3.83 3.36
CA LEU A 189 14.07 -4.77 3.27
C LEU A 189 15.11 -4.26 2.27
N ASP A 190 16.37 -4.17 2.70
CA ASP A 190 17.44 -3.57 1.87
C ASP A 190 17.93 -4.47 0.73
N THR A 191 18.05 -5.77 0.99
CA THR A 191 18.62 -6.72 0.01
C THR A 191 17.83 -8.02 -0.08
N GLN A 192 18.18 -8.85 -1.07
CA GLN A 192 17.57 -10.18 -1.23
C GLN A 192 17.78 -11.10 -0.02
N GLN A 193 18.90 -10.94 0.71
CA GLN A 193 19.27 -11.80 1.83
C GLN A 193 18.84 -11.22 3.18
N THR A 194 18.51 -9.93 3.23
CA THR A 194 18.06 -9.27 4.46
C THR A 194 16.66 -9.77 4.83
N LEU A 195 16.51 -10.22 6.08
CA LEU A 195 15.22 -10.62 6.67
C LEU A 195 14.80 -9.72 7.84
N GLN A 196 15.71 -8.89 8.35
CA GLN A 196 15.39 -7.86 9.33
C GLN A 196 14.98 -6.58 8.61
N GLY A 197 13.80 -6.06 8.93
CA GLY A 197 13.29 -4.82 8.38
C GLY A 197 13.99 -3.57 8.90
N GLN A 198 13.79 -2.49 8.18
CA GLN A 198 14.14 -1.12 8.56
C GLN A 198 12.96 -0.18 8.29
N ILE A 199 13.05 1.05 8.79
CA ILE A 199 12.08 2.09 8.48
C ILE A 199 12.37 2.60 7.07
N PRO A 200 11.42 2.50 6.12
CA PRO A 200 11.64 2.98 4.76
C PRO A 200 11.66 4.51 4.75
N ASN A 201 12.52 5.09 3.90
CA ASN A 201 12.52 6.53 3.64
C ASN A 201 11.30 6.89 2.77
N LEU A 202 10.62 8.00 3.09
CA LEU A 202 9.47 8.48 2.34
C LEU A 202 9.81 9.73 1.54
N GLY A 203 9.68 9.66 0.22
CA GLY A 203 9.62 10.84 -0.64
C GLY A 203 8.35 11.67 -0.41
N SER A 204 8.28 12.85 -1.02
CA SER A 204 7.14 13.76 -0.83
C SER A 204 5.83 13.18 -1.37
N THR A 205 5.85 12.59 -2.57
CA THR A 205 4.65 12.01 -3.20
C THR A 205 4.04 10.84 -2.41
N PRO A 206 4.79 9.79 -2.01
CA PRO A 206 4.22 8.73 -1.18
C PRO A 206 3.78 9.22 0.21
N LEU A 207 4.45 10.23 0.78
CA LEU A 207 3.99 10.87 2.01
C LEU A 207 2.61 11.54 1.84
N LEU A 208 2.39 12.28 0.75
CA LEU A 208 1.09 12.90 0.47
C LEU A 208 0.01 11.83 0.24
N VAL A 209 0.32 10.76 -0.49
CA VAL A 209 -0.62 9.65 -0.71
C VAL A 209 -1.00 8.97 0.61
N ALA A 210 -0.03 8.66 1.45
CA ALA A 210 -0.25 8.02 2.75
C ALA A 210 -1.01 8.93 3.75
N SER A 211 -0.76 10.24 3.71
CA SER A 211 -1.48 11.22 4.52
C SER A 211 -2.93 11.34 4.04
N GLY A 212 -3.14 11.43 2.72
CA GLY A 212 -4.47 11.42 2.12
C GLY A 212 -5.26 10.15 2.43
N TYR A 213 -4.60 8.99 2.37
CA TYR A 213 -5.22 7.70 2.70
C TYR A 213 -5.71 7.69 4.15
N SER A 214 -4.91 8.23 5.07
CA SER A 214 -5.31 8.34 6.48
C SER A 214 -6.47 9.32 6.67
N TRP A 215 -6.44 10.45 5.95
CA TRP A 215 -7.51 11.46 5.95
C TRP A 215 -8.84 10.90 5.45
N GLU A 216 -8.84 10.16 4.34
CA GLU A 216 -10.07 9.57 3.79
C GLU A 216 -10.71 8.56 4.74
N ILE A 217 -9.91 7.82 5.53
CA ILE A 217 -10.42 6.84 6.49
C ILE A 217 -10.94 7.50 7.77
N HIS A 218 -10.20 8.47 8.31
CA HIS A 218 -10.41 8.97 9.68
C HIS A 218 -10.87 10.43 9.77
N GLY A 219 -10.90 11.15 8.65
CA GLY A 219 -11.21 12.58 8.60
C GLY A 219 -10.34 13.39 9.55
N ASP A 220 -10.97 14.28 10.32
CA ASP A 220 -10.33 15.15 11.31
C ASP A 220 -9.42 14.43 12.32
N ASP A 221 -9.67 13.14 12.60
CA ASP A 221 -8.96 12.37 13.62
C ASP A 221 -7.71 11.65 13.08
N TRP A 222 -7.41 11.75 11.79
CA TRP A 222 -6.37 10.95 11.13
C TRP A 222 -4.96 11.07 11.72
N LEU A 223 -4.58 12.24 12.25
CA LEU A 223 -3.27 12.43 12.86
C LEU A 223 -3.09 11.62 14.16
N SER A 224 -4.20 11.24 14.81
CA SER A 224 -4.18 10.34 15.97
C SER A 224 -4.09 8.87 15.56
N GLN A 225 -4.48 8.55 14.32
CA GLN A 225 -4.48 7.21 13.75
C GLN A 225 -3.98 7.24 12.29
N PRO A 226 -2.70 7.57 12.04
CA PRO A 226 -2.21 7.80 10.68
C PRO A 226 -1.97 6.46 9.96
N THR A 227 -3.04 5.74 9.63
CA THR A 227 -3.01 4.38 9.07
C THR A 227 -2.11 4.28 7.85
N GLY A 228 -2.09 5.29 6.98
CA GLY A 228 -1.19 5.30 5.84
C GLY A 228 0.29 5.40 6.21
N TRP A 229 0.65 6.22 7.21
CA TRP A 229 2.02 6.28 7.70
C TRP A 229 2.43 4.98 8.39
N LEU A 230 1.49 4.40 9.15
CA LEU A 230 1.66 3.11 9.80
C LEU A 230 1.89 1.99 8.77
N TYR A 231 1.11 1.94 7.69
CA TYR A 231 1.31 0.97 6.60
C TYR A 231 2.63 1.17 5.84
N LEU A 232 3.15 2.39 5.79
CA LEU A 232 4.53 2.67 5.36
C LEU A 232 5.58 2.52 6.47
N PHE A 233 5.25 1.78 7.54
CA PHE A 233 6.14 1.43 8.63
C PHE A 233 6.78 2.65 9.31
N GLN A 234 6.06 3.76 9.44
CA GLN A 234 6.54 4.96 10.13
C GLN A 234 6.12 4.94 11.61
N PRO A 235 7.03 4.66 12.56
CA PRO A 235 6.72 4.70 13.98
C PRO A 235 6.48 6.13 14.46
N ASP A 236 5.80 6.24 15.60
CA ASP A 236 5.35 7.48 16.24
C ASP A 236 6.45 8.56 16.35
N GLN A 237 7.68 8.16 16.63
CA GLN A 237 8.84 9.05 16.73
C GLN A 237 9.13 9.89 15.47
N TYR A 238 8.60 9.53 14.30
CA TYR A 238 8.77 10.31 13.07
C TYR A 238 7.57 11.19 12.73
N TRP A 239 6.44 11.02 13.41
CA TRP A 239 5.18 11.66 13.00
C TRP A 239 5.22 13.18 13.04
N ASP A 240 5.89 13.79 14.02
CA ASP A 240 6.04 15.26 14.07
C ASP A 240 6.78 15.79 12.83
N ALA A 241 7.85 15.10 12.40
CA ALA A 241 8.61 15.48 11.22
C ALA A 241 7.85 15.22 9.92
N LEU A 242 7.04 14.15 9.86
CA LEU A 242 6.17 13.88 8.72
C LEU A 242 5.04 14.91 8.63
N ALA A 243 4.44 15.29 9.75
CA ALA A 243 3.41 16.31 9.83
C ALA A 243 3.94 17.69 9.39
N GLU A 244 5.15 18.06 9.79
CA GLU A 244 5.83 19.28 9.31
C GLU A 244 5.99 19.27 7.79
N ARG A 245 6.50 18.17 7.23
CA ARG A 245 6.65 18.02 5.77
C ARG A 245 5.32 18.08 5.01
N VAL A 246 4.23 17.54 5.58
CA VAL A 246 2.89 17.66 4.99
C VAL A 246 2.40 19.10 5.09
N SER A 247 2.61 19.77 6.21
CA SER A 247 2.19 21.17 6.41
C SER A 247 2.89 22.18 5.48
N ASP A 248 4.09 21.84 5.01
CA ASP A 248 4.85 22.65 4.05
C ASP A 248 4.38 22.47 2.60
N ASP A 249 3.57 21.44 2.31
CA ASP A 249 3.05 21.21 0.96
C ASP A 249 1.83 22.11 0.69
N PRO A 250 1.77 22.80 -0.47
CA PRO A 250 0.69 23.75 -0.75
C PRO A 250 -0.69 23.11 -0.91
N ASN A 251 -0.78 21.79 -1.02
CA ASN A 251 -2.06 21.08 -1.13
C ASN A 251 -2.66 20.71 0.24
N TRP A 252 -1.96 21.05 1.33
CA TRP A 252 -2.38 20.81 2.70
C TRP A 252 -2.38 22.12 3.49
N GLU A 253 -3.35 22.27 4.38
CA GLU A 253 -3.44 23.39 5.30
C GLU A 253 -3.21 22.92 6.73
N ALA A 254 -2.34 23.62 7.44
CA ALA A 254 -2.13 23.45 8.88
C ALA A 254 -2.90 24.49 9.68
N SER A 255 -3.73 24.02 10.60
CA SER A 255 -4.43 24.87 11.55
C SER A 255 -4.16 24.43 12.99
N GLY A 256 -4.17 25.40 13.90
CA GLY A 256 -3.99 25.18 15.33
C GLY A 256 -5.25 25.56 16.09
N ILE A 257 -6.09 24.58 16.45
CA ILE A 257 -7.24 24.82 17.32
C ILE A 257 -6.83 24.38 18.74
N HIS A 258 -6.88 25.30 19.70
CA HIS A 258 -6.53 25.03 21.11
C HIS A 258 -5.11 24.45 21.36
N GLY A 259 -4.17 24.66 20.43
CA GLY A 259 -2.78 24.19 20.53
C GLY A 259 -2.53 22.80 19.92
N GLU A 260 -3.58 22.14 19.43
CA GLU A 260 -3.51 20.88 18.68
C GLU A 260 -3.30 21.15 17.20
N LEU A 261 -2.36 20.43 16.59
CA LEU A 261 -2.14 20.48 15.14
C LEU A 261 -3.27 19.75 14.44
N ARG A 262 -3.90 20.42 13.47
CA ARG A 262 -4.78 19.81 12.48
C ARG A 262 -4.19 20.01 11.10
N LEU A 263 -4.23 18.95 10.29
CA LEU A 263 -3.81 18.97 8.90
C LEU A 263 -4.97 18.44 8.04
N GLN A 264 -5.29 19.16 6.98
CA GLN A 264 -6.35 18.78 6.04
C GLN A 264 -5.96 19.16 4.61
N PRO A 265 -6.46 18.45 3.58
CA PRO A 265 -6.33 18.89 2.20
C PRO A 265 -6.99 20.27 1.98
N VAL A 266 -6.42 21.07 1.08
CA VAL A 266 -6.97 22.40 0.71
C VAL A 266 -8.26 22.27 -0.12
N ASP A 267 -8.28 21.31 -1.05
CA ASP A 267 -9.42 20.98 -1.91
C ASP A 267 -9.72 19.47 -1.75
N ASP A 268 -10.00 18.76 -2.86
CA ASP A 268 -10.09 17.30 -2.86
C ASP A 268 -8.73 16.68 -2.46
N THR A 269 -8.75 15.60 -1.68
CA THR A 269 -7.57 14.94 -1.09
C THR A 269 -6.45 14.63 -2.10
N TYR A 270 -6.83 14.26 -3.31
CA TYR A 270 -5.92 13.98 -4.42
C TYR A 270 -6.08 14.97 -5.59
N GLY A 271 -6.74 16.10 -5.38
CA GLY A 271 -6.97 17.14 -6.39
C GLY A 271 -5.69 17.77 -6.95
N TRP A 272 -4.57 17.58 -6.25
CA TRP A 272 -3.23 17.98 -6.69
C TRP A 272 -2.66 17.13 -7.83
N ALA A 273 -3.31 16.00 -8.17
CA ALA A 273 -2.98 15.16 -9.31
C ALA A 273 -4.06 15.32 -10.39
N GLU A 274 -3.69 15.91 -11.53
CA GLU A 274 -4.59 16.02 -12.67
C GLU A 274 -4.83 14.65 -13.32
N PRO A 275 -6.04 14.36 -13.84
CA PRO A 275 -6.27 13.18 -14.67
C PRO A 275 -5.29 13.16 -15.85
N TRP A 276 -4.65 12.01 -16.07
CA TRP A 276 -3.64 11.89 -17.11
C TRP A 276 -4.28 11.84 -18.51
N GLU A 277 -3.72 12.60 -19.46
CA GLU A 277 -4.21 12.76 -20.85
C GLU A 277 -3.12 12.48 -21.91
N GLY A 278 -2.04 11.77 -21.57
CA GLY A 278 -0.92 11.52 -22.48
C GLY A 278 -1.14 10.41 -23.51
N GLU A 279 -0.11 10.19 -24.34
CA GLU A 279 0.02 9.02 -25.22
C GLU A 279 0.71 7.86 -24.46
N VAL A 280 0.30 6.63 -24.76
CA VAL A 280 0.79 5.39 -24.13
C VAL A 280 1.92 4.78 -24.96
#